data_AF-A0A074YTR3-F1
#
_entry.id   AF-A0A074YTR3-F1
#
_cell.length_a   1.000
_cell.length_b   1.000
_cell.length_c   1.000
_cell.angle_alpha   90.00
_cell.angle_beta   90.00
_cell.angle_gamma   90.00
#
_symmetry.space_group_name_H-M   'P 1'
#
loop_
_entity.id
_entity.type
_entity.pdbx_description
1 polymer ?
#
loop_
_entity_poly.entity_id
_entity_poly.type
_entity_poly.pdbx_seq_one_letter_code
_entity_poly.pdbx_strand_id
1 'polypeptide(L)'
;MVSSFWRHTSFQTANASECREIIKSSTPPAACKNTLSPLEARARPNQRLNLAFCIDSCFTSSDERSCKNFRDSVEELLYVPEVRWFEFAKTACRTAKRATDIEDETVNLSGVVQLLTLKTMMKVLWRDRDPEQTTDEQISTLAHEVNLQWLRSKGSNDGDDPHWHLEKQKSLKNAVRAVFLDWDRTDSKSNPCNLILPGYETMWRVVLRCYLEIKARDHSFSDIWTRVMWDFAKQPRKDQLQKSVEVRCRTASVAAIHIAQEALRLYPPTRRICREHRNARGQKTNVSADIEAMQRDSAIWKNHPNIFLPERWIGVESGDEKGYMPFGASPIGVWHALG
;
A
#
# COMPACT_ATOMS: atom_id res chain seq x y z
N MET A 1 -33.20 17.21 27.23
CA MET A 1 -32.34 18.42 27.25
C MET A 1 -31.25 18.19 26.21
N VAL A 2 -31.04 19.17 25.35
CA VAL A 2 -30.52 19.08 23.98
C VAL A 2 -29.09 18.51 23.89
N SER A 3 -28.92 17.35 23.26
CA SER A 3 -27.61 16.86 22.77
C SER A 3 -27.47 17.24 21.30
N SER A 4 -26.88 18.40 21.07
CA SER A 4 -26.55 18.89 19.73
C SER A 4 -25.08 19.21 19.67
N PHE A 5 -24.20 18.24 19.37
CA PHE A 5 -22.86 18.58 18.89
C PHE A 5 -22.35 17.51 17.90
N TRP A 6 -22.24 17.95 16.65
CA TRP A 6 -21.63 17.32 15.46
C TRP A 6 -22.39 16.18 14.77
N ARG A 7 -23.39 16.53 13.93
CA ARG A 7 -23.68 15.74 12.73
C ARG A 7 -22.45 15.80 11.82
N HIS A 8 -21.62 14.77 11.86
CA HIS A 8 -20.52 14.62 10.91
C HIS A 8 -21.12 14.20 9.57
N THR A 9 -21.26 15.14 8.65
CA THR A 9 -21.64 14.82 7.28
C THR A 9 -20.48 14.08 6.62
N SER A 10 -20.75 12.94 6.00
CA SER A 10 -19.79 12.19 5.19
C SER A 10 -20.24 12.14 3.74
N PHE A 11 -19.28 12.26 2.82
CA PHE A 11 -19.46 12.03 1.39
C PHE A 11 -18.46 10.98 0.94
N GLN A 12 -18.92 9.96 0.24
CA GLN A 12 -18.07 8.95 -0.36
C GLN A 12 -18.50 8.71 -1.80
N THR A 13 -17.54 8.59 -2.71
CA THR A 13 -17.80 8.27 -4.12
C THR A 13 -16.89 7.16 -4.61
N ALA A 14 -17.39 6.40 -5.58
CA ALA A 14 -16.63 5.44 -6.38
C ALA A 14 -16.59 5.85 -7.87
N ASN A 15 -17.14 7.01 -8.23
CA ASN A 15 -17.06 7.51 -9.60
C ASN A 15 -15.62 7.95 -9.89
N ALA A 16 -15.04 7.50 -11.01
CA ALA A 16 -13.63 7.76 -11.32
C ALA A 16 -13.27 9.25 -11.41
N SER A 17 -14.10 10.07 -12.05
CA SER A 17 -13.86 11.52 -12.14
C SER A 17 -13.96 12.21 -10.78
N GLU A 18 -14.97 11.85 -9.98
CA GLU A 18 -15.15 12.43 -8.65
C GLU A 18 -14.05 11.99 -7.68
N CYS A 19 -13.59 10.73 -7.77
CA CYS A 19 -12.43 10.23 -7.03
C CYS A 19 -11.18 11.06 -7.34
N ARG A 20 -10.89 11.33 -8.62
CA ARG A 20 -9.76 12.18 -9.03
C ARG A 20 -9.88 13.59 -8.46
N GLU A 21 -11.06 14.18 -8.53
CA GLU A 21 -11.30 15.52 -8.00
C GLU A 21 -11.17 15.60 -6.48
N ILE A 22 -11.64 14.60 -5.73
CA ILE A 22 -11.41 14.53 -4.28
C ILE A 22 -9.92 14.42 -3.95
N ILE A 23 -9.17 13.58 -4.68
CA ILE A 23 -7.73 13.40 -4.45
C ILE A 23 -6.97 14.71 -4.67
N LYS A 24 -7.33 15.45 -5.73
CA LYS A 24 -6.68 16.69 -6.17
C LYS A 24 -7.09 17.91 -5.35
N SER A 25 -8.39 18.17 -5.23
CA SER A 25 -8.95 19.42 -4.69
C SER A 25 -9.55 19.29 -3.30
N SER A 26 -9.74 18.06 -2.80
CA SER A 26 -10.44 17.79 -1.53
C SER A 26 -11.86 18.41 -1.47
N THR A 27 -12.47 18.64 -2.63
CA THR A 27 -13.80 19.24 -2.76
C THR A 27 -14.74 18.21 -3.37
N PRO A 28 -15.86 17.87 -2.71
CA PRO A 28 -16.83 16.94 -3.28
C PRO A 28 -17.58 17.59 -4.46
N PRO A 29 -18.19 16.78 -5.35
CA PRO A 29 -18.94 17.28 -6.50
C PRO A 29 -20.03 18.27 -6.07
N ALA A 30 -20.20 19.34 -6.85
CA ALA A 30 -21.19 20.40 -6.63
C ALA A 30 -21.07 21.17 -5.29
N ALA A 31 -20.01 20.96 -4.51
CA ALA A 31 -19.76 21.74 -3.29
C ALA A 31 -18.95 23.01 -3.57
N CYS A 32 -19.08 23.98 -2.66
CA CYS A 32 -18.22 25.15 -2.65
C CYS A 32 -16.75 24.74 -2.47
N LYS A 33 -15.82 25.59 -2.90
CA LYS A 33 -14.38 25.37 -2.73
C LYS A 33 -14.02 25.10 -1.26
N ASN A 34 -13.16 24.10 -1.03
CA ASN A 34 -12.62 23.82 0.30
C ASN A 34 -11.80 25.02 0.80
N THR A 35 -12.04 25.45 2.04
CA THR A 35 -11.26 26.51 2.68
C THR A 35 -9.90 26.03 3.18
N LEU A 36 -9.72 24.72 3.33
CA LEU A 36 -8.43 24.11 3.67
C LEU A 36 -7.56 23.98 2.43
N SER A 37 -6.24 24.13 2.59
CA SER A 37 -5.30 23.72 1.55
C SER A 37 -5.39 22.20 1.31
N PRO A 38 -5.01 21.70 0.11
CA PRO A 38 -4.99 20.26 -0.16
C PRO A 38 -4.13 19.46 0.85
N LEU A 39 -3.02 20.05 1.33
CA LEU A 39 -2.14 19.42 2.32
C LEU A 39 -2.81 19.31 3.69
N GLU A 40 -3.47 20.36 4.17
CA GLU A 40 -4.22 20.32 5.44
C GLU A 40 -5.41 19.36 5.36
N ALA A 41 -6.16 19.40 4.26
CA ALA A 41 -7.30 18.52 4.03
C ALA A 41 -6.90 17.04 4.06
N ARG A 42 -5.70 16.70 3.59
CA ARG A 42 -5.10 15.36 3.70
C ARG A 42 -4.58 15.06 5.10
N ALA A 43 -3.85 15.98 5.70
CA ALA A 43 -3.17 15.78 6.98
C ALA A 43 -4.15 15.49 8.11
N ARG A 44 -5.26 16.24 8.18
CA ARG A 44 -6.22 16.17 9.30
C ARG A 44 -6.82 14.77 9.52
N PRO A 45 -7.38 14.08 8.50
CA PRO A 45 -7.85 12.69 8.68
C PRO A 45 -6.75 11.68 9.04
N ASN A 46 -5.49 12.00 8.75
CA ASN A 46 -4.35 11.12 8.99
C ASN A 46 -3.63 11.40 10.31
N GLN A 47 -4.06 12.38 11.11
CA GLN A 47 -3.39 12.71 12.38
C GLN A 47 -3.30 11.53 13.37
N ARG A 48 -4.24 10.57 13.28
CA ARG A 48 -4.14 9.32 14.06
C ARG A 48 -2.81 8.60 13.85
N LEU A 49 -2.23 8.67 12.64
CA LEU A 49 -0.96 8.00 12.33
C LEU A 49 0.21 8.71 13.00
N ASN A 50 0.16 10.04 13.11
CA ASN A 50 1.15 10.78 13.88
C ASN A 50 1.09 10.37 15.36
N LEU A 51 -0.11 10.30 15.96
CA LEU A 51 -0.26 9.86 17.35
C LEU A 51 0.15 8.39 17.59
N ALA A 52 -0.21 7.49 16.66
CA ALA A 52 0.02 6.06 16.80
C ALA A 52 1.46 5.64 16.48
N PHE A 53 2.14 6.34 15.57
CA PHE A 53 3.45 5.93 15.05
C PHE A 53 4.51 7.02 15.09
N CYS A 54 4.19 8.25 15.53
CA CYS A 54 5.07 9.42 15.49
C CYS A 54 5.72 9.62 14.11
N ILE A 55 4.90 9.49 13.05
CA ILE A 55 5.34 9.72 11.67
C ILE A 55 5.19 11.19 11.29
N ASP A 56 6.25 11.74 10.70
CA ASP A 56 6.28 13.04 10.04
C ASP A 56 6.58 12.81 8.56
N SER A 57 5.52 12.74 7.76
CA SER A 57 5.59 12.44 6.33
C SER A 57 4.58 13.28 5.56
N CYS A 58 4.60 13.16 4.22
CA CYS A 58 3.54 13.72 3.38
C CYS A 58 2.16 13.02 3.58
N PHE A 59 1.96 12.17 4.59
CA PHE A 59 0.61 11.71 4.97
C PHE A 59 0.02 12.51 6.13
N THR A 60 0.86 13.02 7.03
CA THR A 60 0.46 13.63 8.30
C THR A 60 0.81 15.12 8.40
N SER A 61 1.79 15.59 7.63
CA SER A 61 2.20 16.99 7.64
C SER A 61 1.35 17.83 6.67
N SER A 62 1.08 19.08 7.05
CA SER A 62 0.54 20.12 6.16
C SER A 62 1.62 21.05 5.60
N ASP A 63 2.88 20.88 5.99
CA ASP A 63 3.99 21.67 5.50
C ASP A 63 4.41 21.22 4.10
N GLU A 64 4.38 22.15 3.15
CA GLU A 64 4.67 21.88 1.74
C GLU A 64 6.12 21.44 1.53
N ARG A 65 7.08 22.09 2.20
CA ARG A 65 8.50 21.77 2.08
C ARG A 65 8.79 20.35 2.59
N SER A 66 8.25 20.00 3.76
CA SER A 66 8.43 18.69 4.37
C SER A 66 7.78 17.59 3.54
N CYS A 67 6.57 17.84 3.00
CA CYS A 67 5.93 16.90 2.07
C CYS A 67 6.78 16.70 0.81
N LYS A 68 7.26 17.80 0.19
CA LYS A 68 8.07 17.73 -1.02
C LYS A 68 9.36 16.94 -0.77
N ASN A 69 10.12 17.29 0.27
CA ASN A 69 11.36 16.61 0.61
C ASN A 69 11.14 15.11 0.85
N PHE A 70 10.09 14.75 1.59
CA PHE A 70 9.74 13.34 1.83
C PHE A 70 9.44 12.60 0.51
N ARG A 71 8.65 13.20 -0.39
CA ARG A 71 8.33 12.58 -1.69
C ARG A 71 9.58 12.42 -2.55
N ASP A 72 10.37 13.48 -2.68
CA ASP A 72 11.58 13.47 -3.51
C ASP A 72 12.54 12.36 -3.04
N SER A 73 12.73 12.22 -1.72
CA SER A 73 13.52 11.12 -1.13
C SER A 73 12.92 9.73 -1.39
N VAL A 74 11.60 9.56 -1.30
CA VAL A 74 10.96 8.27 -1.56
C VAL A 74 11.00 7.91 -3.06
N GLU A 75 10.77 8.87 -3.95
CA GLU A 75 10.86 8.68 -5.40
C GLU A 75 12.26 8.26 -5.81
N GLU A 76 13.30 8.89 -5.23
CA GLU A 76 14.68 8.48 -5.45
C GLU A 76 14.91 7.02 -5.03
N LEU A 77 14.39 6.60 -3.88
CA LEU A 77 14.52 5.22 -3.39
C LEU A 77 13.84 4.20 -4.32
N LEU A 78 12.66 4.54 -4.86
CA LEU A 78 11.86 3.68 -5.73
C LEU A 78 12.43 3.54 -7.15
N TYR A 79 13.30 4.45 -7.59
CA TYR A 79 14.05 4.28 -8.83
C TYR A 79 15.15 3.22 -8.63
N VAL A 80 14.78 1.95 -8.81
CA VAL A 80 15.67 0.81 -8.60
C VAL A 80 16.24 0.30 -9.94
N PRO A 81 17.57 0.28 -10.11
CA PRO A 81 18.20 -0.35 -11.28
C PRO A 81 17.84 -1.83 -11.40
N GLU A 82 17.59 -2.29 -12.62
CA GLU A 82 17.19 -3.67 -12.93
C GLU A 82 18.14 -4.73 -12.35
N VAL A 83 19.44 -4.44 -12.27
CA VAL A 83 20.43 -5.33 -11.65
C VAL A 83 20.08 -5.73 -10.21
N ARG A 84 19.40 -4.85 -9.46
CA ARG A 84 18.99 -5.11 -8.07
C ARG A 84 17.74 -5.98 -7.96
N TRP A 85 16.96 -6.13 -9.03
CA TRP A 85 15.76 -6.99 -9.01
C TRP A 85 16.13 -8.45 -8.75
N PHE A 86 17.31 -8.89 -9.20
CA PHE A 86 17.87 -10.19 -8.86
C PHE A 86 18.10 -10.35 -7.35
N GLU A 87 18.57 -9.31 -6.66
CA GLU A 87 18.74 -9.32 -5.21
C GLU A 87 17.39 -9.49 -4.51
N PHE A 88 16.36 -8.79 -4.99
CA PHE A 88 15.01 -8.87 -4.41
C PHE A 88 14.39 -10.25 -4.56
N ALA A 89 14.47 -10.85 -5.76
CA ALA A 89 13.99 -12.21 -5.99
C ALA A 89 14.77 -13.23 -5.15
N LYS A 90 16.10 -13.07 -5.04
CA LYS A 90 16.96 -13.92 -4.22
C LYS A 90 16.61 -13.82 -2.72
N THR A 91 16.41 -12.61 -2.20
CA THR A 91 15.97 -12.38 -0.81
C THR A 91 14.59 -13.00 -0.58
N ALA A 92 13.63 -12.78 -1.48
CA ALA A 92 12.30 -13.37 -1.38
C ALA A 92 12.34 -14.91 -1.36
N CYS A 93 13.05 -15.54 -2.31
CA CYS A 93 13.19 -16.99 -2.40
C CYS A 93 13.89 -17.59 -1.17
N ARG A 94 14.97 -16.98 -0.67
CA ARG A 94 15.68 -17.45 0.53
C ARG A 94 14.82 -17.34 1.78
N THR A 95 14.12 -16.23 1.93
CA THR A 95 13.22 -15.98 3.05
C THR A 95 12.06 -16.97 3.05
N ALA A 96 11.44 -17.19 1.88
CA ALA A 96 10.39 -18.20 1.74
C ALA A 96 10.91 -19.59 2.14
N LYS A 97 12.06 -20.02 1.60
CA LYS A 97 12.66 -21.31 1.93
C LYS A 97 12.88 -21.49 3.42
N ARG A 98 13.54 -20.53 4.09
CA ARG A 98 13.77 -20.59 5.54
C ARG A 98 12.47 -20.63 6.34
N ALA A 99 11.50 -19.80 5.96
CA ALA A 99 10.23 -19.71 6.68
C ALA A 99 9.36 -20.97 6.49
N THR A 100 9.61 -21.76 5.45
CA THR A 100 8.93 -23.05 5.20
C THR A 100 9.78 -24.27 5.59
N ASP A 101 11.03 -24.07 6.00
CA ASP A 101 11.93 -25.13 6.45
C ASP A 101 11.72 -25.35 7.95
N ILE A 102 10.55 -25.87 8.28
CA ILE A 102 10.08 -26.13 9.65
C ILE A 102 9.68 -27.59 9.78
N GLU A 103 9.72 -28.12 11.00
CA GLU A 103 9.30 -29.50 11.28
C GLU A 103 7.77 -29.67 11.14
N ASP A 104 7.00 -28.60 11.31
CA ASP A 104 5.55 -28.61 11.22
C ASP A 104 5.05 -28.83 9.78
N GLU A 105 3.96 -29.59 9.62
CA GLU A 105 3.33 -29.85 8.32
C GLU A 105 2.67 -28.59 7.71
N THR A 106 2.42 -27.56 8.51
CA THR A 106 1.72 -26.35 8.07
C THR A 106 2.42 -25.10 8.56
N VAL A 107 2.37 -24.03 7.75
CA VAL A 107 2.96 -22.74 8.07
C VAL A 107 1.91 -21.64 8.04
N ASN A 108 2.06 -20.63 8.91
CA ASN A 108 1.26 -19.43 8.84
C ASN A 108 1.63 -18.59 7.60
N LEU A 109 0.88 -18.77 6.52
CA LEU A 109 1.10 -18.05 5.25
C LEU A 109 1.14 -16.52 5.42
N SER A 110 0.32 -15.95 6.31
CA SER A 110 0.34 -14.50 6.52
C SER A 110 1.65 -14.02 7.14
N GLY A 111 2.21 -14.77 8.10
CA GLY A 111 3.52 -14.49 8.69
C GLY A 111 4.65 -14.60 7.66
N VAL A 112 4.63 -15.64 6.82
CA VAL A 112 5.61 -15.81 5.73
C VAL A 112 5.55 -14.64 4.74
N VAL A 113 4.36 -14.25 4.29
CA VAL A 113 4.19 -13.15 3.34
C VAL A 113 4.58 -11.81 3.96
N GLN A 114 4.25 -11.58 5.24
CA GLN A 114 4.66 -10.39 5.98
C GLN A 114 6.19 -10.29 6.05
N LEU A 115 6.86 -11.36 6.47
CA LEU A 115 8.33 -11.41 6.55
C LEU A 115 8.97 -11.17 5.19
N LEU A 116 8.52 -11.88 4.15
CA LEU A 116 9.03 -11.75 2.79
C LEU A 116 8.85 -10.33 2.26
N THR A 117 7.66 -9.76 2.41
CA THR A 117 7.38 -8.40 1.94
C THR A 117 8.24 -7.38 2.67
N LEU A 118 8.37 -7.49 4.01
CA LEU A 118 9.17 -6.54 4.79
C LEU A 118 10.65 -6.63 4.43
N LYS A 119 11.23 -7.84 4.31
CA LYS A 119 12.65 -8.00 3.92
C LYS A 119 12.93 -7.47 2.51
N THR A 120 12.03 -7.72 1.56
CA THR A 120 12.17 -7.19 0.19
C THR A 120 12.04 -5.67 0.18
N MET A 121 11.05 -5.10 0.88
CA MET A 121 10.91 -3.65 1.01
C MET A 121 12.11 -3.01 1.72
N MET A 122 12.72 -3.70 2.68
CA MET A 122 13.92 -3.20 3.35
C MET A 122 15.10 -3.00 2.38
N LYS A 123 15.30 -3.93 1.43
CA LYS A 123 16.32 -3.79 0.38
C LYS A 123 16.10 -2.59 -0.54
N VAL A 124 14.84 -2.19 -0.74
CA VAL A 124 14.44 -1.03 -1.56
C VAL A 124 14.66 0.27 -0.78
N LEU A 125 14.09 0.34 0.43
CA LEU A 125 13.93 1.58 1.19
C LEU A 125 15.13 1.95 2.07
N TRP A 126 15.99 0.99 2.41
CA TRP A 126 17.24 1.23 3.15
C TRP A 126 18.41 0.58 2.41
N ARG A 127 18.87 1.26 1.35
CA ARG A 127 19.89 0.72 0.41
C ARG A 127 21.19 0.28 1.07
N ASP A 128 21.59 1.00 2.13
CA ASP A 128 22.83 0.74 2.86
C ASP A 128 22.69 -0.33 3.95
N ARG A 129 21.50 -0.92 4.11
CA ARG A 129 21.25 -1.98 5.09
C ARG A 129 21.07 -3.32 4.41
N ASP A 130 21.73 -4.33 4.97
CA ASP A 130 21.43 -5.70 4.64
C ASP A 130 20.43 -6.28 5.64
N PRO A 131 19.16 -6.55 5.26
CA PRO A 131 18.20 -7.20 6.15
C PRO A 131 18.61 -8.61 6.59
N GLU A 132 19.68 -9.21 6.03
CA GLU A 132 20.25 -10.46 6.56
C GLU A 132 21.10 -10.24 7.83
N GLN A 133 21.43 -9.00 8.19
CA GLN A 133 22.05 -8.67 9.48
C GLN A 133 21.04 -8.65 10.63
N THR A 134 19.75 -8.69 10.31
CA THR A 134 18.64 -8.76 11.27
C THR A 134 18.01 -10.14 11.20
N THR A 135 17.66 -10.73 12.35
CA THR A 135 17.07 -12.07 12.35
C THR A 135 15.64 -12.07 11.81
N ASP A 136 15.22 -13.19 11.23
CA ASP A 136 13.84 -13.34 10.73
C ASP A 136 12.80 -13.18 11.86
N GLU A 137 13.15 -13.56 13.10
CA GLU A 137 12.34 -13.35 14.30
C GLU A 137 12.16 -11.86 14.64
N GLN A 138 13.24 -11.06 14.60
CA GLN A 138 13.19 -9.62 14.85
C GLN A 138 12.32 -8.91 13.80
N ILE A 139 12.48 -9.26 12.53
CA ILE A 139 11.68 -8.69 11.43
C ILE A 139 10.21 -9.12 11.54
N SER A 140 9.95 -10.39 11.89
CA SER A 140 8.59 -10.90 12.11
C SER A 140 7.91 -10.20 13.29
N THR A 141 8.65 -9.96 14.37
CA THR A 141 8.16 -9.21 15.54
C THR A 141 7.82 -7.77 15.16
N LEU A 142 8.67 -7.10 14.37
CA LEU A 142 8.39 -5.76 13.86
C LEU A 142 7.13 -5.74 12.98
N ALA A 143 7.01 -6.66 12.03
CA ALA A 143 5.84 -6.83 11.18
C ALA A 143 4.55 -6.99 12.02
N HIS A 144 4.60 -7.86 13.03
CA HIS A 144 3.49 -8.11 13.95
C HIS A 144 3.09 -6.85 14.71
N GLU A 145 4.04 -6.18 15.37
CA GLU A 145 3.79 -4.99 16.18
C GLU A 145 3.28 -3.80 15.34
N VAL A 146 3.80 -3.61 14.11
CA VAL A 146 3.30 -2.58 13.19
C VAL A 146 1.85 -2.85 12.82
N ASN A 147 1.51 -4.09 12.45
CA ASN A 147 0.13 -4.46 12.11
C ASN A 147 -0.81 -4.32 13.32
N LEU A 148 -0.38 -4.77 14.49
CA LEU A 148 -1.16 -4.67 15.72
C LEU A 148 -1.41 -3.20 16.09
N GLN A 149 -0.38 -2.36 16.02
CA GLN A 149 -0.51 -0.93 16.26
C GLN A 149 -1.43 -0.26 15.24
N TRP A 150 -1.36 -0.66 13.98
CA TRP A 150 -2.25 -0.15 12.93
C TRP A 150 -3.71 -0.48 13.24
N LEU A 151 -4.01 -1.69 13.71
CA LEU A 151 -5.35 -2.09 14.15
C LEU A 151 -5.80 -1.31 15.39
N ARG A 152 -4.94 -1.19 16.40
CA ARG A 152 -5.22 -0.41 17.62
C ARG A 152 -5.59 1.04 17.30
N SER A 153 -4.83 1.69 16.40
CA SER A 153 -5.08 3.08 15.96
C SER A 153 -6.36 3.29 15.14
N LYS A 154 -7.10 2.23 14.83
CA LYS A 154 -8.42 2.27 14.17
C LYS A 154 -9.57 1.94 15.13
N GLY A 155 -9.26 1.51 16.36
CA GLY A 155 -10.26 1.23 17.39
C GLY A 155 -11.03 2.47 17.81
N SER A 156 -12.16 2.26 18.50
CA SER A 156 -13.02 3.33 19.01
C SER A 156 -12.28 4.30 19.93
N ASN A 157 -12.73 5.56 19.97
CA ASN A 157 -12.10 6.67 20.69
C ASN A 157 -11.91 6.37 22.20
N ASP A 158 -10.68 6.03 22.58
CA ASP A 158 -10.20 6.05 23.96
C ASP A 158 -9.96 7.50 24.42
N GLY A 159 -11.00 8.32 24.46
CA GLY A 159 -10.92 9.71 24.95
C GLY A 159 -9.77 10.53 24.37
N ASP A 160 -9.26 11.48 25.15
CA ASP A 160 -8.15 12.37 24.78
C ASP A 160 -6.76 11.72 24.97
N ASP A 161 -6.67 10.57 25.64
CA ASP A 161 -5.40 9.91 25.98
C ASP A 161 -5.40 8.43 25.57
N PRO A 162 -5.40 8.15 24.25
CA PRO A 162 -5.59 6.80 23.76
C PRO A 162 -4.48 5.85 24.22
N HIS A 163 -4.85 4.62 24.60
CA HIS A 163 -3.88 3.61 25.01
C HIS A 163 -2.87 3.33 23.90
N TRP A 164 -3.30 3.46 22.64
CA TRP A 164 -2.51 3.23 21.44
C TRP A 164 -1.58 4.39 21.06
N HIS A 165 -1.46 5.46 21.84
CA HIS A 165 -0.45 6.48 21.58
C HIS A 165 0.97 5.87 21.59
N LEU A 166 1.84 6.21 20.62
CA LEU A 166 3.17 5.57 20.47
C LEU A 166 3.96 5.55 21.79
N GLU A 167 3.86 6.63 22.57
CA GLU A 167 4.58 6.74 23.84
C GLU A 167 4.28 5.60 24.83
N LYS A 168 3.06 5.06 24.78
CA LYS A 168 2.62 3.95 25.61
C LYS A 168 2.97 2.57 25.00
N GLN A 169 3.34 2.53 23.73
CA GLN A 169 3.55 1.29 22.96
C GLN A 169 5.01 0.82 23.03
N LYS A 170 5.40 0.31 24.20
CA LYS A 170 6.77 -0.19 24.44
C LYS A 170 7.16 -1.33 23.48
N SER A 171 6.25 -2.27 23.19
CA SER A 171 6.52 -3.42 22.31
C SER A 171 6.90 -2.97 20.90
N LEU A 172 6.11 -2.09 20.27
CA LEU A 172 6.46 -1.51 18.98
C LEU A 172 7.79 -0.73 19.03
N LYS A 173 7.98 0.12 20.04
CA LYS A 173 9.23 0.88 20.19
C LYS A 173 10.46 -0.02 20.36
N ASN A 174 10.31 -1.20 20.95
CA ASN A 174 11.38 -2.18 21.10
C ASN A 174 11.60 -2.95 19.81
N ALA A 175 10.54 -3.34 19.10
CA ALA A 175 10.63 -4.03 17.83
C ALA A 175 11.30 -3.17 16.74
N VAL A 176 10.95 -1.87 16.65
CA VAL A 176 11.64 -0.94 15.73
C VAL A 176 13.12 -0.84 16.08
N ARG A 177 13.47 -0.67 17.37
CA ARG A 177 14.87 -0.56 17.81
C ARG A 177 15.67 -1.85 17.59
N ALA A 178 15.03 -3.01 17.65
CA ALA A 178 15.69 -4.29 17.38
C ALA A 178 16.13 -4.43 15.92
N VAL A 179 15.41 -3.80 14.98
CA VAL A 179 15.73 -3.81 13.54
C VAL A 179 16.55 -2.58 13.12
N PHE A 180 16.27 -1.43 13.73
CA PHE A 180 16.91 -0.13 13.46
C PHE A 180 17.61 0.37 14.73
N LEU A 181 18.82 -0.15 14.98
CA LEU A 181 19.59 0.10 16.22
C LEU A 181 19.93 1.58 16.45
N ASP A 182 20.14 2.31 15.36
CA ASP A 182 20.48 3.72 15.27
C ASP A 182 19.26 4.65 15.22
N TRP A 183 18.04 4.12 15.36
CA TRP A 183 16.84 4.93 15.38
C TRP A 183 16.81 5.88 16.59
N ASP A 184 16.89 7.18 16.30
CA ASP A 184 16.61 8.25 17.27
C ASP A 184 15.10 8.43 17.46
N ARG A 185 14.63 8.16 18.68
CA ARG A 185 13.21 8.27 19.06
C ARG A 185 12.71 9.72 19.09
N THR A 186 13.61 10.70 19.15
CA THR A 186 13.26 12.11 19.19
C THR A 186 13.11 12.72 17.79
N ASP A 187 13.70 12.08 16.77
CA ASP A 187 13.59 12.50 15.38
C ASP A 187 12.46 11.79 14.64
N SER A 188 11.29 12.43 14.63
CA SER A 188 10.11 11.93 13.90
C SER A 188 10.29 11.84 12.38
N LYS A 189 11.25 12.57 11.78
CA LYS A 189 11.50 12.55 10.33
C LYS A 189 12.30 11.32 9.92
N SER A 190 13.23 10.91 10.77
CA SER A 190 14.04 9.70 10.57
C SER A 190 13.38 8.42 11.12
N ASN A 191 12.15 8.51 11.63
CA ASN A 191 11.40 7.37 12.12
C ASN A 191 11.16 6.33 10.99
N PRO A 192 11.63 5.07 11.14
CA PRO A 192 11.46 4.03 10.12
C PRO A 192 10.00 3.78 9.72
N CYS A 193 9.05 4.05 10.63
CA CYS A 193 7.62 3.91 10.34
C CYS A 193 7.12 4.84 9.23
N ASN A 194 7.83 5.95 8.94
CA ASN A 194 7.53 6.81 7.79
C ASN A 194 7.57 6.04 6.46
N LEU A 195 8.44 5.03 6.36
CA LEU A 195 8.60 4.21 5.15
C LEU A 195 7.92 2.84 5.28
N ILE A 196 7.92 2.23 6.47
CA ILE A 196 7.29 0.92 6.70
C ILE A 196 5.78 0.96 6.43
N LEU A 197 5.08 2.02 6.87
CA LEU A 197 3.63 2.10 6.71
C LEU A 197 3.20 2.19 5.23
N PRO A 198 3.67 3.16 4.44
CA PRO A 198 3.29 3.23 3.04
C PRO A 198 3.89 2.10 2.19
N GLY A 199 5.10 1.63 2.51
CA GLY A 199 5.83 0.65 1.69
C GLY A 199 5.50 -0.82 2.00
N TYR A 200 5.35 -1.18 3.27
CA TYR A 200 5.14 -2.57 3.69
C TYR A 200 3.70 -2.85 4.12
N GLU A 201 3.15 -2.07 5.07
CA GLU A 201 1.89 -2.41 5.77
C GLU A 201 0.72 -2.57 4.79
N THR A 202 0.69 -1.74 3.76
CA THR A 202 -0.34 -1.79 2.72
C THR A 202 -0.06 -2.86 1.65
N MET A 203 1.21 -3.12 1.35
CA MET A 203 1.65 -3.98 0.25
C MET A 203 1.56 -5.47 0.56
N TRP A 204 1.89 -5.91 1.79
CA TRP A 204 1.92 -7.35 2.11
C TRP A 204 0.55 -8.02 1.92
N ARG A 205 -0.55 -7.26 2.10
CA ARG A 205 -1.91 -7.75 1.83
C ARG A 205 -2.16 -7.96 0.34
N VAL A 206 -1.61 -7.12 -0.53
CA VAL A 206 -1.71 -7.29 -1.99
C VAL A 206 -0.95 -8.55 -2.40
N VAL A 207 0.27 -8.73 -1.90
CA VAL A 207 1.09 -9.92 -2.16
C VAL A 207 0.39 -11.19 -1.69
N LEU A 208 -0.17 -11.19 -0.47
CA LEU A 208 -0.93 -12.33 0.06
C LEU A 208 -2.14 -12.66 -0.82
N ARG A 209 -2.92 -11.65 -1.21
CA ARG A 209 -4.11 -11.87 -2.05
C ARG A 209 -3.72 -12.39 -3.43
N CYS A 210 -2.69 -11.82 -4.06
CA CYS A 210 -2.16 -12.30 -5.33
C CYS A 210 -1.74 -13.79 -5.26
N TYR A 211 -1.01 -14.17 -4.21
CA TYR A 211 -0.64 -15.57 -4.00
C TYR A 211 -1.86 -16.49 -3.88
N LEU A 212 -2.87 -16.09 -3.09
CA LEU A 212 -4.11 -16.87 -2.93
C LEU A 212 -4.89 -17.00 -4.24
N GLU A 213 -4.95 -15.94 -5.06
CA GLU A 213 -5.57 -16.01 -6.39
C GLU A 213 -4.85 -17.04 -7.26
N ILE A 214 -3.52 -16.98 -7.31
CA ILE A 214 -2.76 -17.89 -8.18
C ILE A 214 -2.84 -19.34 -7.69
N LYS A 215 -2.75 -19.59 -6.37
CA LYS A 215 -2.52 -20.93 -5.82
C LYS A 215 -3.70 -21.60 -5.12
N ALA A 216 -4.69 -20.84 -4.65
CA ALA A 216 -5.72 -21.37 -3.74
C ALA A 216 -7.17 -21.16 -4.19
N ARG A 217 -7.42 -20.31 -5.20
CA ARG A 217 -8.79 -19.96 -5.67
C ARG A 217 -9.29 -20.82 -6.85
N ASP A 218 -8.52 -21.83 -7.24
CA ASP A 218 -8.88 -22.83 -8.26
C ASP A 218 -9.33 -22.22 -9.61
N HIS A 219 -8.58 -21.24 -10.10
CA HIS A 219 -8.85 -20.66 -11.41
C HIS A 219 -8.36 -21.58 -12.52
N SER A 220 -9.09 -21.65 -13.63
CA SER A 220 -8.74 -22.50 -14.78
C SER A 220 -7.38 -22.18 -15.41
N PHE A 221 -6.81 -21.00 -15.14
CA PHE A 221 -5.51 -20.57 -15.67
C PHE A 221 -4.42 -20.46 -14.58
N SER A 222 -4.68 -20.90 -13.35
CA SER A 222 -3.75 -20.83 -12.21
C SER A 222 -2.37 -21.45 -12.50
N ASP A 223 -2.30 -22.53 -13.27
CA ASP A 223 -1.03 -23.17 -13.65
C ASP A 223 -0.16 -22.28 -14.57
N ILE A 224 -0.80 -21.57 -15.49
CA ILE A 224 -0.12 -20.65 -16.40
C ILE A 224 0.39 -19.45 -15.62
N TRP A 225 -0.45 -18.87 -14.76
CA TRP A 225 -0.05 -17.75 -13.91
C TRP A 225 1.09 -18.14 -12.96
N THR A 226 1.04 -19.35 -12.40
CA THR A 226 2.14 -19.91 -11.58
C THR A 226 3.43 -19.98 -12.39
N ARG A 227 3.39 -20.50 -13.61
CA ARG A 227 4.56 -20.59 -14.48
C ARG A 227 5.12 -19.21 -14.84
N VAL A 228 4.26 -18.25 -15.19
CA VAL A 228 4.66 -16.88 -15.51
C VAL A 228 5.42 -16.23 -14.34
N MET A 229 4.86 -16.33 -13.12
CA MET A 229 5.51 -15.78 -11.93
C MET A 229 6.81 -16.52 -11.58
N TRP A 230 6.87 -17.82 -11.81
CA TRP A 230 8.07 -18.63 -11.61
C TRP A 230 9.19 -18.26 -12.58
N ASP A 231 8.88 -18.12 -13.86
CA ASP A 231 9.84 -17.72 -14.89
C ASP A 231 10.38 -16.30 -14.62
N PHE A 232 9.52 -15.39 -14.18
CA PHE A 232 9.94 -14.06 -13.72
C PHE A 232 10.83 -14.13 -12.48
N ALA A 233 10.48 -14.91 -11.46
CA ALA A 233 11.30 -15.04 -10.25
C ALA A 233 12.71 -15.61 -10.52
N LYS A 234 12.86 -16.43 -11.56
CA LYS A 234 14.17 -16.95 -12.00
C LYS A 234 15.02 -15.91 -12.73
N GLN A 235 14.39 -15.02 -13.49
CA GLN A 235 15.08 -13.98 -14.26
C GLN A 235 14.31 -12.65 -14.12
N PRO A 236 14.38 -11.99 -12.96
CA PRO A 236 13.60 -10.80 -12.66
C PRO A 236 14.18 -9.59 -13.40
N ARG A 237 13.80 -9.48 -14.67
CA ARG A 237 14.24 -8.44 -15.61
C ARG A 237 13.04 -7.73 -16.23
N LYS A 238 13.24 -6.53 -16.77
CA LYS A 238 12.15 -5.74 -17.38
C LYS A 238 11.55 -6.47 -18.59
N ASP A 239 12.40 -7.11 -19.40
CA ASP A 239 11.97 -7.94 -20.54
C ASP A 239 11.11 -9.13 -20.09
N GLN A 240 11.54 -9.84 -19.04
CA GLN A 240 10.83 -11.01 -18.52
C GLN A 240 9.53 -10.64 -17.80
N LEU A 241 9.46 -9.46 -17.17
CA LEU A 241 8.25 -8.91 -16.55
C LEU A 241 7.13 -8.72 -17.59
N GLN A 242 7.50 -8.33 -18.82
CA GLN A 242 6.60 -8.08 -19.95
C GLN A 242 6.44 -9.29 -20.87
N LYS A 243 7.33 -10.29 -20.76
CA LYS A 243 7.30 -11.50 -21.59
C LYS A 243 6.01 -12.27 -21.35
N SER A 244 5.22 -12.38 -22.41
CA SER A 244 3.93 -13.06 -22.36
C SER A 244 4.09 -14.56 -22.65
N VAL A 245 3.38 -15.39 -21.89
CA VAL A 245 3.32 -16.85 -22.07
C VAL A 245 1.96 -17.21 -22.65
N GLU A 246 1.96 -17.99 -23.75
CA GLU A 246 0.74 -18.39 -24.45
C GLU A 246 -0.17 -19.28 -23.59
N VAL A 247 -1.46 -18.97 -23.61
CA VAL A 247 -2.49 -19.79 -22.99
C VAL A 247 -2.95 -20.82 -24.02
N ARG A 248 -2.69 -22.12 -23.79
CA ARG A 248 -2.96 -23.21 -24.75
C ARG A 248 -4.39 -23.32 -25.32
N CYS A 249 -5.36 -22.55 -24.79
CA CYS A 249 -6.76 -22.57 -25.22
C CYS A 249 -7.31 -21.19 -25.67
N ARG A 250 -6.49 -20.14 -25.72
CA ARG A 250 -6.87 -18.81 -26.22
C ARG A 250 -5.67 -18.20 -26.97
N THR A 251 -5.90 -17.40 -28.00
CA THR A 251 -4.86 -16.58 -28.66
C THR A 251 -4.28 -15.48 -27.75
N ALA A 252 -4.46 -15.58 -26.44
CA ALA A 252 -4.09 -14.62 -25.43
C ALA A 252 -2.85 -15.09 -24.69
N SER A 253 -1.90 -14.18 -24.46
CA SER A 253 -0.66 -14.45 -23.74
C SER A 253 -0.57 -13.55 -22.51
N VAL A 254 -0.19 -14.11 -21.36
CA VAL A 254 -0.17 -13.42 -20.06
C VAL A 254 1.27 -13.20 -19.60
N ALA A 255 1.57 -12.00 -19.11
CA ALA A 255 2.87 -11.63 -18.55
C ALA A 255 2.77 -11.38 -17.04
N ALA A 256 3.91 -11.37 -16.34
CA ALA A 256 3.95 -11.16 -14.89
C ALA A 256 3.39 -9.78 -14.51
N ILE A 257 3.59 -8.76 -15.35
CA ILE A 257 3.03 -7.43 -15.14
C ILE A 257 1.50 -7.44 -15.12
N HIS A 258 0.84 -8.23 -15.98
CA HIS A 258 -0.61 -8.32 -16.03
C HIS A 258 -1.19 -8.91 -14.73
N ILE A 259 -0.49 -9.90 -14.15
CA ILE A 259 -0.87 -10.51 -12.87
C ILE A 259 -0.73 -9.48 -11.74
N ALA A 260 0.39 -8.75 -11.70
CA ALA A 260 0.61 -7.70 -10.71
C ALA A 260 -0.42 -6.57 -10.82
N GLN A 261 -0.73 -6.13 -12.04
CA GLN A 261 -1.73 -5.09 -12.30
C GLN A 261 -3.12 -5.53 -11.87
N GLU A 262 -3.52 -6.77 -12.16
CA GLU A 262 -4.81 -7.29 -11.74
C GLU A 262 -4.93 -7.44 -10.22
N ALA A 263 -3.84 -7.85 -9.56
CA ALA A 263 -3.80 -7.89 -8.10
C ALA A 263 -3.98 -6.50 -7.49
N LEU A 264 -3.28 -5.49 -8.01
CA LEU A 264 -3.41 -4.10 -7.57
C LEU A 264 -4.78 -3.51 -7.88
N ARG A 265 -5.42 -3.91 -8.98
CA ARG A 265 -6.79 -3.49 -9.32
C ARG A 265 -7.81 -4.05 -8.33
N LEU A 266 -7.77 -5.35 -8.06
CA LEU A 266 -8.73 -5.99 -7.17
C LEU A 266 -8.47 -5.72 -5.69
N TYR A 267 -7.20 -5.58 -5.33
CA TYR A 267 -6.73 -5.45 -3.95
C TYR A 267 -5.82 -4.24 -3.80
N PRO A 268 -6.29 -3.01 -4.04
CA PRO A 268 -5.44 -1.84 -3.97
C PRO A 268 -4.88 -1.66 -2.55
N PRO A 269 -3.58 -1.32 -2.42
CA PRO A 269 -2.98 -1.01 -1.12
C PRO A 269 -3.67 0.21 -0.49
N THR A 270 -4.10 1.18 -1.31
CA THR A 270 -4.89 2.33 -0.90
C THR A 270 -6.37 2.11 -1.27
N ARG A 271 -7.16 1.57 -0.34
CA ARG A 271 -8.60 1.31 -0.59
C ARG A 271 -9.45 2.57 -0.59
N ARG A 272 -9.13 3.52 0.29
CA ARG A 272 -9.85 4.79 0.43
C ARG A 272 -8.88 5.92 0.68
N ILE A 273 -9.15 7.05 0.03
CA ILE A 273 -8.40 8.29 0.24
C ILE A 273 -9.35 9.29 0.89
N CYS A 274 -9.10 9.59 2.17
CA CYS A 274 -9.90 10.53 2.94
C CYS A 274 -9.32 11.96 2.90
N ARG A 275 -10.21 12.94 2.90
CA ARG A 275 -9.91 14.37 3.04
C ARG A 275 -10.93 15.02 3.98
N GLU A 276 -10.51 16.08 4.66
CA GLU A 276 -11.42 17.00 5.34
C GLU A 276 -11.84 18.12 4.39
N HIS A 277 -13.13 18.31 4.21
CA HIS A 277 -13.70 19.45 3.50
C HIS A 277 -14.29 20.45 4.51
N ARG A 278 -13.98 21.73 4.33
CA ARG A 278 -14.64 22.83 5.05
C ARG A 278 -15.16 23.86 4.06
N ASN A 279 -16.42 24.24 4.22
CA ASN A 279 -17.00 25.34 3.46
C ASN A 279 -16.70 26.70 4.11
N ALA A 280 -17.10 27.79 3.45
CA ALA A 280 -16.90 29.16 3.95
C ALA A 280 -17.55 29.44 5.32
N ARG A 281 -18.54 28.63 5.74
CA ARG A 281 -19.17 28.71 7.06
C ARG A 281 -18.45 27.87 8.12
N GLY A 282 -17.33 27.24 7.77
CA GLY A 282 -16.56 26.35 8.65
C GLY A 282 -17.19 24.98 8.86
N GLN A 283 -18.28 24.63 8.16
CA GLN A 283 -18.93 23.33 8.31
C GLN A 283 -18.02 22.23 7.78
N LYS A 284 -17.72 21.25 8.63
CA LYS A 284 -16.87 20.11 8.33
C LYS A 284 -17.67 19.00 7.64
N THR A 285 -17.12 18.48 6.56
CA THR A 285 -17.56 17.25 5.90
C THR A 285 -16.35 16.35 5.68
N ASN A 286 -16.45 15.07 6.06
CA ASN A 286 -15.43 14.09 5.70
C ASN A 286 -15.72 13.60 4.29
N VAL A 287 -14.77 13.74 3.37
CA VAL A 287 -14.94 13.30 1.98
C VAL A 287 -13.96 12.18 1.67
N SER A 288 -14.41 11.13 0.98
CA SER A 288 -13.56 9.99 0.62
C SER A 288 -13.75 9.54 -0.83
N ALA A 289 -12.62 9.26 -1.49
CA ALA A 289 -12.58 8.51 -2.74
C ALA A 289 -12.45 7.02 -2.41
N ASP A 290 -13.42 6.19 -2.80
CA ASP A 290 -13.41 4.73 -2.64
C ASP A 290 -12.76 4.07 -3.86
N ILE A 291 -11.43 3.94 -3.79
CA ILE A 291 -10.58 3.40 -4.85
C ILE A 291 -10.91 1.93 -5.12
N GLU A 292 -11.16 1.15 -4.07
CA GLU A 292 -11.47 -0.27 -4.20
C GLU A 292 -12.81 -0.48 -4.94
N ALA A 293 -13.85 0.27 -4.57
CA ALA A 293 -15.15 0.19 -5.24
C ALA A 293 -15.06 0.65 -6.71
N MET A 294 -14.37 1.77 -6.97
CA MET A 294 -14.16 2.30 -8.31
C MET A 294 -13.38 1.31 -9.21
N GLN A 295 -12.32 0.69 -8.69
CA GLN A 295 -11.54 -0.32 -9.44
C GLN A 295 -12.32 -1.63 -9.68
N ARG A 296 -13.53 -1.77 -9.12
CA ARG A 296 -14.47 -2.88 -9.33
C ARG A 296 -15.76 -2.44 -10.02
N ASP A 297 -15.82 -1.21 -10.52
CA ASP A 297 -16.99 -0.72 -11.23
C ASP A 297 -17.17 -1.46 -12.56
N SER A 298 -18.32 -2.09 -12.74
CA SER A 298 -18.72 -2.79 -13.96
C SER A 298 -18.82 -1.88 -15.19
N ALA A 299 -19.11 -0.58 -15.01
CA ALA A 299 -19.15 0.38 -16.12
C ALA A 299 -17.75 0.62 -16.71
N ILE A 300 -16.71 0.54 -15.87
CA ILE A 300 -15.32 0.78 -16.24
C ILE A 300 -14.65 -0.51 -16.69
N TRP A 301 -14.70 -1.54 -15.84
CA TRP A 301 -13.91 -2.76 -16.02
C TRP A 301 -14.64 -3.83 -16.82
N LYS A 302 -15.95 -3.67 -17.03
CA LYS A 302 -16.83 -4.60 -17.77
C LYS A 302 -16.68 -6.04 -17.25
N ASN A 303 -17.21 -7.03 -17.99
CA ASN A 303 -17.01 -8.47 -17.85
C ASN A 303 -16.31 -8.93 -16.55
N HIS A 304 -17.11 -9.27 -15.55
CA HIS A 304 -16.66 -9.82 -14.27
C HIS A 304 -15.63 -8.94 -13.52
N PRO A 305 -15.99 -7.72 -13.09
CA PRO A 305 -15.04 -6.80 -12.46
C PRO A 305 -14.54 -7.28 -11.08
N ASN A 306 -15.22 -8.25 -10.47
CA ASN A 306 -14.87 -8.83 -9.18
C ASN A 306 -14.07 -10.15 -9.29
N ILE A 307 -13.77 -10.61 -10.52
CA ILE A 307 -12.98 -11.82 -10.75
C ILE A 307 -11.53 -11.44 -11.08
N PHE A 308 -10.58 -12.19 -10.52
CA PHE A 308 -9.16 -12.08 -10.85
C PHE A 308 -8.91 -12.60 -12.26
N LEU A 309 -8.69 -11.67 -13.20
CA LEU A 309 -8.50 -11.95 -14.62
C LEU A 309 -7.33 -11.14 -15.19
N PRO A 310 -6.07 -11.60 -15.04
CA PRO A 310 -4.88 -10.95 -15.59
C PRO A 310 -4.98 -10.68 -17.09
N GLU A 311 -5.67 -11.53 -17.85
CA GLU A 311 -5.86 -11.42 -19.29
C GLU A 311 -6.55 -10.11 -19.70
N ARG A 312 -7.25 -9.44 -18.78
CA ARG A 312 -7.88 -8.13 -19.01
C ARG A 312 -6.88 -7.05 -19.43
N TRP A 313 -5.62 -7.20 -19.05
CA TRP A 313 -4.56 -6.23 -19.30
C TRP A 313 -3.90 -6.38 -20.67
N ILE A 314 -4.22 -7.45 -21.42
CA ILE A 314 -3.69 -7.67 -22.76
C ILE A 314 -4.17 -6.55 -23.69
N GLY A 315 -3.23 -5.85 -24.30
CA GLY A 315 -3.50 -4.72 -25.20
C GLY A 315 -3.98 -3.45 -24.48
N VAL A 316 -3.82 -3.35 -23.15
CA VAL A 316 -4.10 -2.13 -22.39
C VAL A 316 -2.80 -1.33 -22.24
N GLU A 317 -2.68 -0.25 -23.01
CA GLU A 317 -1.50 0.63 -22.96
C GLU A 317 -1.44 1.49 -21.68
N SER A 318 -2.60 1.99 -21.22
CA SER A 318 -2.73 2.77 -19.98
C SER A 318 -3.99 2.38 -19.22
N GLY A 319 -3.83 2.03 -17.94
CA GLY A 319 -4.94 1.77 -17.03
C GLY A 319 -5.56 3.06 -16.47
N ASP A 320 -4.85 4.19 -16.53
CA ASP A 320 -5.26 5.43 -15.86
C ASP A 320 -6.56 5.97 -16.45
N GLU A 321 -6.69 5.99 -17.77
CA GLU A 321 -7.94 6.42 -18.44
C GLU A 321 -9.13 5.53 -18.06
N LYS A 322 -8.86 4.28 -17.66
CA LYS A 322 -9.84 3.31 -17.17
C LYS A 322 -9.97 3.29 -15.65
N GLY A 323 -9.57 4.34 -14.94
CA GLY A 323 -9.75 4.41 -13.48
C GLY A 323 -8.88 3.42 -12.69
N TYR A 324 -7.75 2.98 -13.25
CA TYR A 324 -6.71 2.30 -12.48
C TYR A 324 -5.94 3.35 -11.65
N MET A 325 -5.99 3.25 -10.31
CA MET A 325 -5.28 4.16 -9.39
C MET A 325 -5.03 3.50 -8.03
N PRO A 326 -4.34 2.33 -7.99
CA PRO A 326 -4.19 1.54 -6.77
C PRO A 326 -3.34 2.24 -5.70
N PHE A 327 -2.52 3.21 -6.13
CA PHE A 327 -1.72 4.11 -5.29
C PHE A 327 -2.31 5.54 -5.21
N GLY A 328 -3.52 5.74 -5.71
CA GLY A 328 -4.14 7.07 -5.87
C GLY A 328 -3.76 7.76 -7.17
N ALA A 329 -4.03 9.06 -7.24
CA ALA A 329 -3.81 9.90 -8.41
C ALA A 329 -2.89 11.10 -8.08
N SER A 330 -2.36 11.74 -9.14
CA SER A 330 -1.61 13.00 -9.04
C SER A 330 -2.37 14.04 -8.20
N PRO A 331 -1.68 14.86 -7.37
CA PRO A 331 -0.23 15.08 -7.30
C PRO A 331 0.53 14.20 -6.30
N ILE A 332 -0.10 13.13 -5.79
CA ILE A 332 0.48 12.32 -4.69
C ILE A 332 0.66 10.84 -5.11
N GLY A 333 -0.14 10.33 -6.03
CA GLY A 333 0.05 8.97 -6.57
C GLY A 333 1.37 8.86 -7.33
N VAL A 334 2.24 7.94 -6.90
CA VAL A 334 3.51 7.64 -7.59
C VAL A 334 3.20 6.73 -8.78
N TRP A 335 3.02 7.31 -9.96
CA TRP A 335 2.77 6.57 -11.20
C TRP A 335 3.95 6.59 -12.17
N HIS A 336 4.89 7.51 -12.00
CA HIS A 336 5.98 7.70 -12.96
C HIS A 336 7.13 6.68 -12.83
N ALA A 337 7.07 5.72 -11.89
CA ALA A 337 8.17 4.79 -11.62
C ALA A 337 8.06 3.42 -12.35
N LEU A 338 6.95 3.14 -13.07
CA LEU A 338 6.72 1.85 -13.74
C LEU A 338 6.55 1.93 -15.27
N GLY A 339 7.01 3.03 -15.89
CA GLY A 339 7.13 3.16 -17.36
C GLY A 339 8.37 2.46 -17.92
#